data_AF-X0UZB7-F1
#
_entry.id   AF-X0UZB7-F1
#
_cell.length_a   1.000
_cell.length_b   1.000
_cell.length_c   1.000
_cell.angle_alpha   90.00
_cell.angle_beta   90.00
_cell.angle_gamma   90.00
#
_symmetry.space_group_name_H-M   'P 1'
#
loop_
_entity.id
_entity.type
_entity.pdbx_description
1 polymer ?
#
loop_
_entity_poly.entity_id
_entity_poly.type
_entity_poly.pdbx_seq_one_letter_code
_entity_poly.pdbx_strand_id
1 'polypeptide(L)' 'MKEPVKINKDLIKAHGLTEEEYKRIKKILGREPNFTELGIFSVMWSEHCSYQSSKS' A
#
# COMPACT_ATOMS: atom_id res chain seq x y z
N MET A 1 -20.49 3.40 12.88
CA MET A 1 -20.36 2.25 11.96
C MET A 1 -19.26 2.62 10.99
N LYS A 2 -18.11 1.93 10.99
CA LYS A 2 -17.02 2.26 10.04
C LYS A 2 -17.34 1.55 8.73
N GLU A 3 -17.79 2.29 7.73
CA GLU A 3 -17.93 1.77 6.38
C GLU A 3 -16.58 1.20 5.91
N PRO A 4 -16.57 -0.01 5.31
CA PRO A 4 -15.34 -0.56 4.77
C PRO A 4 -14.92 0.31 3.57
N VAL A 5 -13.87 1.10 3.77
CA VAL A 5 -13.22 1.84 2.69
C VAL A 5 -12.77 0.81 1.65
N LYS A 6 -13.42 0.81 0.48
CA LYS A 6 -13.00 -0.05 -0.63
C LYS A 6 -11.62 0.39 -1.09
N ILE A 7 -10.66 -0.52 -0.98
CA ILE A 7 -9.32 -0.28 -1.49
C ILE A 7 -9.37 -0.30 -3.01
N ASN A 8 -9.02 0.83 -3.63
CA ASN A 8 -8.91 0.98 -5.07
C ASN A 8 -7.47 1.30 -5.45
N LYS A 9 -7.12 1.09 -6.74
CA LYS A 9 -5.80 1.41 -7.28
C LYS A 9 -5.37 2.86 -7.03
N ASP A 10 -6.33 3.78 -7.08
CA ASP A 10 -6.10 5.20 -6.81
C ASP A 10 -5.68 5.44 -5.35
N LEU A 11 -6.35 4.77 -4.42
CA LEU A 11 -6.05 4.86 -2.99
C LEU A 11 -4.68 4.22 -2.67
N ILE A 12 -4.36 3.10 -3.31
CA ILE A 12 -3.03 2.46 -3.20
C ILE A 12 -1.92 3.45 -3.65
N LYS A 13 -2.11 4.11 -4.81
CA LYS A 13 -1.19 5.16 -5.28
C LYS A 13 -1.14 6.37 -4.36
N ALA A 14 -2.27 6.80 -3.80
CA ALA A 14 -2.33 7.91 -2.85
C ALA A 14 -1.54 7.61 -1.56
N HIS A 15 -1.41 6.33 -1.18
CA HIS A 15 -0.55 5.86 -0.10
C HIS A 15 0.92 5.67 -0.53
N GLY A 16 1.30 6.06 -1.75
CA GLY A 16 2.67 5.89 -2.26
C GLY A 16 3.07 4.43 -2.47
N LEU A 17 2.10 3.51 -2.50
CA LEU A 17 2.34 2.09 -2.71
C LEU A 17 2.19 1.75 -4.20
N THR A 18 3.05 0.87 -4.68
CA THR A 18 2.95 0.27 -6.01
C THR A 18 1.98 -0.93 -6.01
N GLU A 19 1.54 -1.36 -7.21
CA GLU A 19 0.73 -2.58 -7.34
C GLU A 19 1.47 -3.83 -6.84
N GLU A 20 2.81 -3.87 -6.96
CA GLU A 20 3.65 -4.97 -6.47
C GLU A 20 3.68 -5.01 -4.95
N GLU A 21 3.83 -3.85 -4.32
CA GLU A 21 3.77 -3.74 -2.87
C GLU A 21 2.40 -4.14 -2.34
N TYR A 22 1.32 -3.67 -2.96
CA TYR A 22 -0.03 -4.08 -2.60
C TYR A 22 -0.22 -5.61 -2.70
N LYS A 23 0.25 -6.23 -3.78
CA LYS A 23 0.22 -7.70 -3.94
C LYS A 23 1.03 -8.40 -2.85
N ARG A 24 2.18 -7.84 -2.48
CA ARG A 24 3.04 -8.38 -1.42
C ARG A 24 2.36 -8.27 -0.06
N ILE A 25 1.72 -7.14 0.26
CA ILE A 25 0.89 -6.96 1.46
C ILE A 25 -0.23 -8.00 1.49
N LYS A 26 -0.97 -8.17 0.39
CA LYS A 26 -2.04 -9.16 0.26
C LYS A 26 -1.53 -10.59 0.46
N LYS A 27 -0.32 -10.90 -0.01
CA LYS A 27 0.33 -12.20 0.18
C LYS A 27 0.79 -12.42 1.62
N ILE A 28 1.32 -11.39 2.28
CA ILE A 28 1.75 -11.44 3.69
C ILE A 28 0.53 -11.65 4.61
N LEU A 29 -0.55 -10.91 4.36
CA LEU A 29 -1.77 -10.99 5.17
C LEU A 29 -2.65 -12.20 4.82
N GLY A 30 -2.52 -12.76 3.61
CA GLY A 30 -3.43 -13.79 3.10
C GLY A 30 -4.86 -13.30 2.83
N ARG A 31 -5.11 -11.99 2.95
CA ARG A 31 -6.41 -11.34 2.75
C ARG A 31 -6.22 -9.91 2.23
N GLU A 32 -7.31 -9.25 1.86
CA GLU A 32 -7.25 -7.84 1.48
C GLU A 32 -6.99 -6.96 2.71
N PRO A 33 -5.97 -6.09 2.66
CA PRO A 33 -5.71 -5.15 3.73
C PRO A 33 -6.81 -4.10 3.80
N ASN A 34 -7.07 -3.60 5.00
CA ASN A 34 -7.91 -2.42 5.20
C ASN A 34 -7.10 -1.12 5.08
N PHE A 35 -7.80 0.02 5.06
CA PHE A 35 -7.18 1.35 4.94
C PHE A 35 -6.12 1.61 6.03
N THR A 36 -6.37 1.15 7.26
CA THR A 36 -5.44 1.32 8.38
C THR A 36 -4.17 0.49 8.17
N GLU A 37 -4.30 -0.77 7.77
CA GLU A 37 -3.18 -1.66 7.44
C GLU A 37 -2.36 -1.07 6.28
N LEU A 38 -3.02 -0.57 5.22
CA LEU A 38 -2.36 0.13 4.12
C LEU A 38 -1.54 1.34 4.59
N GLY A 39 -2.08 2.16 5.49
CA GLY A 39 -1.33 3.27 6.08
C GLY A 39 -0.08 2.80 6.85
N ILE A 40 -0.20 1.70 7.60
CA ILE A 40 0.94 1.12 8.34
C ILE A 40 2.03 0.62 7.38
N PHE A 41 1.64 -0.15 6.35
CA PHE A 41 2.58 -0.65 5.35
C PHE A 41 3.18 0.47 4.49
N SER A 42 2.38 1.48 4.15
CA SER A 42 2.81 2.68 3.44
C SER A 42 3.97 3.36 4.17
N VAL A 43 3.85 3.63 5.48
CA VAL A 43 4.95 4.22 6.25
C VAL A 43 6.14 3.28 6.37
N MET A 44 5.88 2.00 6.69
CA MET A 44 6.92 0.99 6.89
C MET A 44 7.77 0.77 5.63
N TRP A 45 7.17 0.89 4.44
CA TRP A 45 7.85 0.66 3.16
C TRP A 45 8.24 1.95 2.44
N SER A 46 7.65 3.11 2.80
CA SER A 46 8.03 4.41 2.26
C SER A 46 9.46 4.84 2.63
N GLU A 47 10.06 4.30 3.70
CA GLU A 47 11.51 4.48 3.94
C GLU A 47 12.37 3.86 2.82
N HIS A 48 11.82 2.93 2.04
CA HIS A 48 12.45 2.36 0.86
C HIS A 48 12.11 3.14 -0.43
N CYS A 49 11.40 4.27 -0.33
CA CYS A 49 11.08 5.18 -1.43
C CYS A 49 12.17 6.27 -1.63
N SER A 50 13.43 5.97 -1.30
CA SER A 50 14.57 6.75 -1.79
C SER A 50 15.32 6.07 -2.94
N TYR A 51 15.02 4.81 -3.28
CA TYR A 51 15.86 4.03 -4.20
C TYR A 51 15.26 3.73 -5.58
N GLN A 52 13.97 4.03 -5.83
CA GLN A 52 13.33 3.72 -7.12
C GLN A 52 12.67 4.90 -7.84
N SER A 53 12.99 6.14 -7.44
CA SER A 53 12.69 7.37 -8.22
C SER A 53 13.94 7.93 -8.92
N SER A 54 14.91 7.07 -9.23
CA SER A 54 16.05 7.35 -10.11
C SER A 54 16.05 6.34 -11.26
N LYS A 55 15.13 6.49 -12.20
CA LYS A 55 15.30 5.99 -13.56
C LYS A 55 14.50 6.87 -14.52
N SER A 56 15.27 7.52 -15.39
CA SER A 56 14.90 8.33 -16.54
C SER A 56 13.80 7.76 -17.41
#